data_AF-A0A957SXU6-F1
#
_entry.id   AF-A0A957SXU6-F1
#
_cell.length_a   1.000
_cell.length_b   1.000
_cell.length_c   1.000
_cell.angle_alpha   90.00
_cell.angle_beta   90.00
_cell.angle_gamma   90.00
#
_symmetry.space_group_name_H-M   'P 1'
#
loop_
_entity.id
_entity.type
_entity.pdbx_description
1 polymer ?
#
loop_
_entity_poly.entity_id
_entity_poly.type
_entity_poly.pdbx_seq_one_letter_code
_entity_poly.pdbx_strand_id
1 'polypeptide(L)'
;MNQQTITFNERQTGTWTDREKLCARLRMTTTSALRLVLVSLCVLIGGWLLYPTVGHAQTPVPDNQACEQMLPTIEWLGEGAQSYSLDNEFDTFIVKRLPFRFVLEEGTRNSRGEVSYEAAQGERVWQCRGNCQLPAVYHDAYELGQLTAGTRVNLVVIDDDMDDRLNWWALNDPQNAVLTVDEQQMVEYLSYDIPTTGTWYYYAKDSIGIAATCIEPTPPTPTPTASPITPSTVTSTPTPTASTTPPATSTATAIPTATPTAT
;
A
#
# COMPACT_ATOMS: atom_id res chain seq x y z
N MET A 1 -40.99 -1.97 -39.90
CA MET A 1 -40.00 -2.66 -39.06
C MET A 1 -38.67 -2.60 -39.80
N ASN A 2 -37.76 -1.74 -39.34
CA ASN A 2 -36.49 -1.48 -40.02
C ASN A 2 -35.46 -2.53 -39.57
N GLN A 3 -34.90 -3.28 -40.52
CA GLN A 3 -33.76 -4.16 -40.28
C GLN A 3 -32.47 -3.33 -40.38
N GLN A 4 -31.67 -3.32 -39.31
CA GLN A 4 -30.32 -2.75 -39.34
C GLN A 4 -29.33 -3.85 -39.76
N THR A 5 -28.56 -3.59 -40.80
CA THR A 5 -27.41 -4.39 -41.23
C THR A 5 -26.17 -3.88 -40.49
N ILE A 6 -25.54 -4.74 -39.68
CA ILE A 6 -24.25 -4.45 -39.03
C ILE A 6 -23.16 -5.21 -39.78
N THR A 7 -22.22 -4.47 -40.37
CA THR A 7 -21.02 -5.01 -41.02
C THR A 7 -19.86 -4.97 -40.04
N PHE A 8 -19.27 -6.12 -39.73
CA PHE A 8 -18.04 -6.21 -38.93
C PHE A 8 -16.81 -6.20 -39.84
N ASN A 9 -15.87 -5.29 -39.57
CA ASN A 9 -14.56 -5.25 -40.21
C ASN A 9 -13.58 -6.09 -39.39
N GLU A 10 -13.15 -7.21 -39.96
CA GLU A 10 -12.28 -8.20 -39.34
C GLU A 10 -10.82 -7.91 -39.69
N ARG A 11 -10.04 -7.41 -38.72
CA ARG A 11 -8.56 -7.52 -38.72
C ARG A 11 -8.03 -7.59 -37.30
N GLN A 12 -7.98 -8.80 -36.74
CA GLN A 12 -6.91 -9.18 -35.82
C GLN A 12 -6.49 -10.63 -36.10
N THR A 13 -5.32 -10.78 -36.69
CA THR A 13 -4.65 -12.06 -36.90
C THR A 13 -3.90 -12.45 -35.62
N GLY A 14 -4.60 -13.13 -34.72
CA GLY A 14 -4.00 -13.91 -33.64
C GLY A 14 -4.18 -15.40 -33.95
N THR A 15 -3.11 -16.19 -33.86
CA THR A 15 -3.14 -17.64 -34.05
C THR A 15 -3.81 -18.31 -32.84
N TRP A 16 -5.05 -18.75 -33.01
CA TRP A 16 -5.79 -19.51 -32.00
C TRP A 16 -5.31 -20.96 -31.93
N THR A 17 -5.17 -21.47 -30.71
CA THR A 17 -4.82 -22.88 -30.46
C THR A 17 -6.02 -23.79 -30.76
N ASP A 18 -5.79 -25.04 -31.15
CA ASP A 18 -6.87 -25.96 -31.58
C ASP A 18 -7.90 -26.29 -30.49
N ARG A 19 -7.62 -25.95 -29.21
CA ARG A 19 -8.59 -26.03 -28.11
C ARG A 19 -9.64 -24.92 -28.13
N GLU A 20 -9.31 -23.72 -28.60
CA GLU A 20 -10.22 -22.57 -28.63
C GLU A 20 -11.25 -22.70 -29.77
N LYS A 21 -10.88 -23.38 -30.85
CA LYS A 21 -11.80 -23.72 -31.96
C LYS A 21 -12.88 -24.72 -31.56
N LEU A 22 -12.66 -25.54 -30.52
CA LEU A 22 -13.63 -26.55 -30.07
C LEU A 22 -14.81 -25.93 -29.29
N CYS A 23 -14.57 -24.86 -28.53
CA CYS A 23 -15.65 -24.15 -27.81
C CYS A 23 -16.48 -23.24 -28.72
N ALA A 24 -15.88 -22.67 -29.77
CA ALA A 24 -16.60 -21.84 -30.74
C ALA A 24 -17.53 -22.66 -31.67
N ARG A 25 -17.22 -23.93 -31.94
CA ARG A 25 -18.03 -24.79 -32.83
C ARG A 25 -19.26 -25.43 -32.21
N LEU A 26 -19.46 -25.35 -30.88
CA LEU A 26 -20.66 -25.92 -30.22
C LEU A 26 -21.84 -24.95 -30.06
N ARG A 27 -21.76 -23.72 -30.61
CA ARG A 27 -22.85 -22.72 -30.50
C ARG A 27 -23.78 -22.58 -31.70
N MET A 28 -23.63 -23.41 -32.73
CA MET A 28 -24.57 -23.40 -33.86
C MET A 28 -25.23 -24.75 -34.00
N THR A 29 -26.57 -24.73 -34.08
CA THR A 29 -27.51 -25.84 -34.16
C THR A 29 -27.82 -26.54 -32.83
N THR A 30 -28.91 -26.11 -32.18
CA THR A 30 -29.97 -27.00 -31.68
C THR A 30 -31.14 -26.18 -31.15
N THR A 31 -32.31 -26.54 -31.63
CA THR A 31 -33.62 -25.96 -31.34
C THR A 31 -34.08 -26.25 -29.92
N SER A 32 -34.84 -25.30 -29.38
CA SER A 32 -35.43 -25.29 -28.05
C SER A 32 -36.27 -26.53 -27.74
N ALA A 33 -35.74 -27.45 -26.93
CA ALA A 33 -36.47 -28.19 -25.88
C ALA A 33 -35.61 -29.32 -25.27
N LEU A 34 -34.36 -29.03 -24.85
CA LEU A 34 -33.60 -29.94 -23.97
C LEU A 34 -32.43 -29.19 -23.29
N ARG A 35 -32.72 -28.09 -22.59
CA ARG A 35 -31.71 -27.23 -21.92
C ARG A 35 -31.60 -27.40 -20.41
N LEU A 36 -32.44 -28.23 -19.80
CA LEU A 36 -32.33 -28.59 -18.39
C LEU A 36 -31.82 -30.03 -18.35
N VAL A 37 -30.56 -30.23 -17.92
CA VAL A 37 -29.92 -31.47 -17.42
C VAL A 37 -28.45 -31.59 -17.87
N LEU A 38 -28.02 -31.02 -19.01
CA LEU A 38 -26.60 -31.13 -19.45
C LEU A 38 -25.65 -29.99 -19.02
N VAL A 39 -26.15 -28.89 -18.46
CA VAL A 39 -25.28 -27.81 -17.93
C VAL A 39 -24.73 -28.16 -16.54
N SER A 40 -25.27 -29.18 -15.89
CA SER A 40 -24.92 -29.51 -14.50
C SER A 40 -23.70 -30.43 -14.34
N LEU A 41 -23.13 -30.96 -15.43
CA LEU A 41 -21.98 -31.89 -15.34
C LEU A 41 -20.62 -31.25 -15.65
N CYS A 42 -20.57 -30.04 -16.23
CA CYS A 42 -19.30 -29.32 -16.45
C CYS A 42 -18.84 -28.49 -15.24
N VAL A 43 -19.67 -28.34 -14.21
CA VAL A 43 -19.37 -27.49 -13.04
C VAL A 43 -18.61 -28.25 -11.94
N LEU A 44 -18.54 -29.59 -11.97
CA LEU A 44 -18.08 -30.38 -10.82
C LEU A 44 -16.68 -31.03 -10.93
N ILE A 45 -15.90 -30.82 -12.00
CA ILE A 45 -14.60 -31.52 -12.17
C ILE A 45 -13.39 -30.58 -12.43
N GLY A 46 -13.58 -29.26 -12.50
CA GLY A 46 -12.52 -28.36 -13.02
C GLY A 46 -11.96 -27.28 -12.10
N GLY A 47 -12.24 -27.30 -10.79
CA GLY A 47 -12.08 -26.11 -9.93
C GLY A 47 -10.87 -26.08 -8.98
N TRP A 48 -9.90 -26.99 -9.10
CA TRP A 48 -8.60 -26.86 -8.43
C TRP A 48 -7.57 -26.35 -9.44
N LEU A 49 -7.82 -25.15 -9.97
CA LEU A 49 -6.82 -24.40 -10.71
C LEU A 49 -6.16 -23.45 -9.72
N LEU A 50 -4.91 -23.79 -9.39
CA LEU A 50 -3.90 -22.94 -8.80
C LEU A 50 -4.08 -21.52 -9.35
N TYR A 51 -4.52 -20.59 -8.51
CA TYR A 51 -4.32 -19.18 -8.79
C TYR A 51 -2.80 -18.99 -8.79
N PRO A 52 -2.16 -18.60 -9.91
CA PRO A 52 -0.80 -18.13 -9.82
C PRO A 52 -0.85 -16.90 -8.92
N THR A 53 -0.25 -16.98 -7.74
CA THR A 53 0.18 -15.80 -7.00
C THR A 53 1.05 -15.01 -7.98
N VAL A 54 0.50 -13.91 -8.48
CA VAL A 54 1.26 -12.95 -9.28
C VAL A 54 2.24 -12.32 -8.30
N GLY A 55 3.41 -12.95 -8.16
CA GLY A 55 4.56 -12.30 -7.55
C GLY A 55 4.79 -11.04 -8.36
N HIS A 56 4.53 -9.88 -7.73
CA HIS A 56 4.80 -8.59 -8.33
C HIS A 56 6.32 -8.49 -8.46
N ALA A 57 6.84 -8.89 -9.63
CA ALA A 57 8.25 -8.78 -9.93
C ALA A 57 8.62 -7.30 -9.86
N GLN A 58 9.35 -6.92 -8.81
CA GLN A 58 9.85 -5.57 -8.65
C GLN A 58 10.79 -5.26 -9.80
N THR A 59 10.44 -4.27 -10.61
CA THR A 59 11.36 -3.71 -11.61
C THR A 59 12.50 -3.01 -10.89
N PRO A 60 13.77 -3.23 -11.28
CA PRO A 60 14.90 -2.52 -10.70
C PRO A 60 14.70 -1.00 -10.80
N VAL A 61 14.87 -0.31 -9.67
CA VAL A 61 14.82 1.16 -9.58
C VAL A 61 16.00 1.73 -10.39
N PRO A 62 15.79 2.68 -11.32
CA PRO A 62 16.90 3.35 -11.99
C PRO A 62 17.75 4.14 -10.98
N ASP A 63 19.07 4.00 -11.06
CA ASP A 63 20.12 4.47 -10.11
C ASP A 63 20.09 5.96 -9.71
N ASN A 64 19.15 6.77 -10.22
CA ASN A 64 19.15 8.23 -10.08
C ASN A 64 17.87 8.82 -9.46
N GLN A 65 16.86 8.01 -9.11
CA GLN A 65 15.70 8.48 -8.33
C GLN A 65 15.74 7.87 -6.94
N ALA A 66 15.52 8.70 -5.91
CA ALA A 66 15.26 8.19 -4.58
C ALA A 66 14.00 7.33 -4.64
N CYS A 67 14.04 6.15 -4.03
CA CYS A 67 12.98 5.15 -4.11
C CYS A 67 11.60 5.71 -3.67
N GLU A 68 11.58 6.61 -2.68
CA GLU A 68 10.38 7.33 -2.24
C GLU A 68 9.69 8.12 -3.37
N GLN A 69 10.44 8.60 -4.37
CA GLN A 69 9.89 9.32 -5.53
C GLN A 69 9.13 8.39 -6.50
N MET A 70 9.21 7.07 -6.30
CA MET A 70 8.44 6.08 -7.06
C MET A 70 7.08 5.76 -6.42
N LEU A 71 6.84 6.26 -5.20
CA LEU A 71 5.53 6.17 -4.59
C LEU A 71 4.56 7.14 -5.29
N PRO A 72 3.30 6.73 -5.52
CA PRO A 72 2.30 7.67 -6.02
C PRO A 72 2.07 8.79 -5.00
N THR A 73 1.77 9.99 -5.49
CA THR A 73 1.20 11.04 -4.64
C THR A 73 -0.31 10.86 -4.66
N ILE A 74 -0.93 10.66 -3.50
CA ILE A 74 -2.37 10.45 -3.35
C ILE A 74 -2.95 11.44 -2.34
N GLU A 75 -4.13 11.97 -2.65
CA GLU A 75 -4.89 12.85 -1.75
C GLU A 75 -6.37 12.45 -1.68
N TRP A 76 -6.92 12.48 -0.47
CA TRP A 76 -8.34 12.24 -0.23
C TRP A 76 -9.18 13.45 -0.63
N LEU A 77 -10.21 13.24 -1.46
CA LEU A 77 -11.12 14.30 -1.89
C LEU A 77 -12.46 14.28 -1.14
N GLY A 78 -13.00 13.09 -0.83
CA GLY A 78 -14.26 12.98 -0.10
C GLY A 78 -15.08 11.74 -0.43
N GLU A 79 -16.23 11.64 0.24
CA GLU A 79 -17.23 10.58 0.07
C GLU A 79 -18.58 11.15 -0.40
N GLY A 80 -19.29 10.35 -1.19
CA GLY A 80 -20.71 10.55 -1.46
C GLY A 80 -21.02 11.19 -2.81
N ALA A 81 -22.32 11.40 -3.05
CA ALA A 81 -22.82 11.85 -4.34
C ALA A 81 -22.54 13.34 -4.59
N GLN A 82 -21.38 13.64 -5.16
CA GLN A 82 -20.95 14.99 -5.52
C GLN A 82 -19.90 14.97 -6.65
N SER A 83 -19.62 16.15 -7.20
CA SER A 83 -18.58 16.34 -8.21
C SER A 83 -17.24 16.64 -7.54
N TYR A 84 -16.19 15.96 -7.96
CA TYR A 84 -14.82 16.20 -7.54
C TYR A 84 -13.99 16.69 -8.72
N SER A 85 -13.14 17.69 -8.51
CA SER A 85 -12.21 18.18 -9.53
C SER A 85 -10.85 17.53 -9.34
N LEU A 86 -10.20 17.19 -10.44
CA LEU A 86 -8.81 16.74 -10.43
C LEU A 86 -7.91 17.97 -10.46
N ASP A 87 -7.04 18.11 -9.47
CA ASP A 87 -6.03 19.17 -9.48
C ASP A 87 -5.04 18.95 -10.64
N ASN A 88 -4.48 20.05 -11.14
CA ASN A 88 -3.56 20.04 -12.28
C ASN A 88 -2.24 19.30 -12.02
N GLU A 89 -1.96 18.98 -10.76
CA GLU A 89 -0.79 18.21 -10.33
C GLU A 89 -1.04 16.70 -10.28
N PHE A 90 -2.26 16.24 -10.57
CA PHE A 90 -2.68 14.84 -10.50
C PHE A 90 -3.11 14.31 -11.87
N ASP A 91 -2.98 12.99 -12.04
CA ASP A 91 -3.18 12.32 -13.33
C ASP A 91 -4.56 11.65 -13.44
N THR A 92 -5.06 11.07 -12.34
CA THR A 92 -6.25 10.22 -12.34
C THR A 92 -6.98 10.26 -10.99
N PHE A 93 -8.25 9.85 -10.97
CA PHE A 93 -8.97 9.58 -9.73
C PHE A 93 -8.81 8.11 -9.34
N ILE A 94 -8.74 7.85 -8.03
CA ILE A 94 -8.96 6.52 -7.46
C ILE A 94 -10.35 6.52 -6.84
N VAL A 95 -11.18 5.53 -7.16
CA VAL A 95 -12.56 5.44 -6.68
C VAL A 95 -12.80 4.07 -6.04
N LYS A 96 -13.23 4.07 -4.78
CA LYS A 96 -13.67 2.84 -4.10
C LYS A 96 -15.09 2.49 -4.52
N ARG A 97 -15.31 1.22 -4.91
CA ARG A 97 -16.62 0.68 -5.33
C ARG A 97 -16.91 -0.67 -4.70
N LEU A 98 -18.19 -1.08 -4.75
CA LEU A 98 -18.66 -2.41 -4.34
C LEU A 98 -18.93 -3.34 -5.54
N PRO A 99 -18.64 -4.66 -5.48
CA PRO A 99 -17.86 -5.34 -4.42
C PRO A 99 -16.47 -4.70 -4.26
N PHE A 100 -15.92 -4.76 -3.04
CA PHE A 100 -14.76 -3.97 -2.61
C PHE A 100 -13.61 -4.04 -3.62
N ARG A 101 -13.30 -2.88 -4.21
CA ARG A 101 -12.20 -2.67 -5.14
C ARG A 101 -11.92 -1.17 -5.28
N PHE A 102 -10.71 -0.83 -5.71
CA PHE A 102 -10.37 0.48 -6.22
C PHE A 102 -10.35 0.46 -7.75
N VAL A 103 -10.89 1.50 -8.36
CA VAL A 103 -10.94 1.68 -9.82
C VAL A 103 -10.28 3.01 -10.15
N LEU A 104 -9.46 3.03 -11.20
CA LEU A 104 -8.91 4.25 -11.77
C LEU A 104 -9.92 4.88 -12.73
N GLU A 105 -10.19 6.16 -12.55
CA GLU A 105 -11.15 6.91 -13.36
C GLU A 105 -10.47 8.18 -13.91
N GLU A 106 -10.52 8.36 -15.22
CA GLU A 106 -9.91 9.52 -15.89
C GLU A 106 -10.77 10.80 -15.77
N GLY A 107 -12.01 10.66 -15.27
CA GLY A 107 -12.98 11.75 -15.21
C GLY A 107 -13.47 12.23 -16.59
N THR A 108 -14.14 13.39 -16.59
CA THR A 108 -14.60 14.09 -17.79
C THR A 108 -13.91 15.44 -17.89
N ARG A 109 -13.32 15.73 -19.06
CA ARG A 109 -12.65 17.01 -19.33
C ARG A 109 -13.60 18.01 -19.98
N ASN A 110 -13.68 19.22 -19.44
CA ASN A 110 -14.48 20.30 -20.02
C ASN A 110 -13.69 21.12 -21.06
N SER A 111 -14.33 22.12 -21.67
CA SER A 111 -13.73 22.98 -22.70
C SER A 111 -12.58 23.86 -22.21
N ARG A 112 -12.43 24.04 -20.89
CA ARG A 112 -11.32 24.77 -20.26
C ARG A 112 -10.15 23.86 -19.89
N GLY A 113 -10.28 22.55 -20.12
CA GLY A 113 -9.29 21.56 -19.77
C GLY A 113 -9.36 21.09 -18.31
N GLU A 114 -10.32 21.56 -17.52
CA GLU A 114 -10.53 21.07 -16.15
C GLU A 114 -11.15 19.66 -16.23
N VAL A 115 -10.71 18.76 -15.34
CA VAL A 115 -11.19 17.37 -15.27
C VAL A 115 -12.01 17.20 -14.00
N SER A 116 -13.19 16.62 -14.09
CA SER A 116 -14.03 16.30 -12.94
C SER A 116 -14.59 14.88 -12.98
N TYR A 117 -14.92 14.35 -11.82
CA TYR A 117 -15.58 13.06 -11.64
C TYR A 117 -16.88 13.23 -10.84
N GLU A 118 -17.98 12.72 -11.38
CA GLU A 118 -19.29 12.71 -10.71
C GLU A 118 -19.44 11.42 -9.91
N ALA A 119 -19.23 11.50 -8.60
CA ALA A 119 -19.32 10.34 -7.73
C ALA A 119 -20.77 9.95 -7.43
N ALA A 120 -21.01 8.66 -7.28
CA ALA A 120 -22.28 8.12 -6.79
C ALA A 120 -22.32 8.06 -5.26
N GLN A 121 -23.51 7.83 -4.70
CA GLN A 121 -23.66 7.61 -3.27
C GLN A 121 -22.82 6.39 -2.81
N GLY A 122 -22.05 6.56 -1.74
CA GLY A 122 -21.20 5.51 -1.17
C GLY A 122 -19.89 5.29 -1.92
N GLU A 123 -19.59 6.08 -2.95
CA GLU A 123 -18.24 6.14 -3.52
C GLU A 123 -17.35 7.06 -2.68
N ARG A 124 -16.08 6.69 -2.62
CA ARG A 124 -15.02 7.40 -1.94
C ARG A 124 -13.94 7.70 -2.97
N VAL A 125 -13.46 8.93 -3.00
CA VAL A 125 -12.67 9.46 -4.11
C VAL A 125 -11.36 10.05 -3.61
N TRP A 126 -10.27 9.64 -4.25
CA TRP A 126 -8.95 10.24 -4.12
C TRP A 126 -8.49 10.74 -5.48
N GLN A 127 -7.55 11.69 -5.49
CA GLN A 127 -6.75 12.01 -6.67
C GLN A 127 -5.36 11.39 -6.54
N CYS A 128 -4.78 10.97 -7.67
CA CYS A 128 -3.48 10.32 -7.69
C CYS A 128 -2.60 10.75 -8.87
N ARG A 129 -1.31 10.93 -8.57
CA ARG A 129 -0.21 11.15 -9.52
C ARG A 129 0.77 9.98 -9.46
N GLY A 130 1.22 9.49 -10.60
CA GLY A 130 2.18 8.39 -10.69
C GLY A 130 1.53 7.01 -10.79
N ASN A 131 2.10 6.00 -10.14
CA ASN A 131 1.57 4.62 -10.23
C ASN A 131 0.44 4.38 -9.22
N CYS A 132 -0.79 4.64 -9.67
CA CYS A 132 -2.01 4.58 -8.86
C CYS A 132 -2.69 3.21 -8.86
N GLN A 133 -2.07 2.18 -9.45
CA GLN A 133 -2.66 0.85 -9.47
C GLN A 133 -2.52 0.19 -8.10
N LEU A 134 -3.54 0.34 -7.25
CA LEU A 134 -3.56 -0.19 -5.88
C LEU A 134 -4.39 -1.49 -5.83
N PRO A 135 -3.77 -2.65 -5.58
CA PRO A 135 -4.50 -3.84 -5.19
C PRO A 135 -5.38 -3.56 -3.97
N ALA A 136 -6.65 -3.97 -4.05
CA ALA A 136 -7.58 -3.91 -2.94
C ALA A 136 -7.37 -5.15 -2.05
N VAL A 137 -7.14 -4.92 -0.76
CA VAL A 137 -6.86 -5.98 0.23
C VAL A 137 -7.79 -5.80 1.42
N TYR A 138 -8.47 -6.88 1.83
CA TYR A 138 -9.43 -6.86 2.95
C TYR A 138 -9.40 -8.18 3.70
N HIS A 139 -9.15 -8.12 5.01
CA HIS A 139 -8.93 -9.30 5.86
C HIS A 139 -7.91 -10.28 5.27
N ASP A 140 -6.87 -9.75 4.61
CA ASP A 140 -5.91 -10.54 3.87
C ASP A 140 -4.51 -9.90 3.91
N ALA A 141 -3.51 -10.67 3.50
CA ALA A 141 -2.11 -10.26 3.50
C ALA A 141 -1.67 -9.78 2.11
N TYR A 142 -1.01 -8.63 2.08
CA TYR A 142 -0.18 -8.23 0.95
C TYR A 142 1.25 -8.73 1.17
N GLU A 143 1.71 -9.67 0.34
CA GLU A 143 3.07 -10.18 0.41
C GLU A 143 4.07 -9.18 -0.19
N LEU A 144 4.98 -8.69 0.65
CA LEU A 144 6.10 -7.85 0.23
C LEU A 144 7.27 -8.69 -0.31
N GLY A 145 7.29 -9.97 0.04
CA GLY A 145 8.27 -10.95 -0.39
C GLY A 145 9.38 -11.19 0.63
N GLN A 146 10.44 -11.87 0.19
CA GLN A 146 11.61 -12.17 1.02
C GLN A 146 12.51 -10.94 1.12
N LEU A 147 12.61 -10.35 2.31
CA LEU A 147 13.42 -9.16 2.58
C LEU A 147 14.58 -9.49 3.52
N THR A 148 15.68 -8.75 3.37
CA THR A 148 16.86 -8.88 4.23
C THR A 148 16.86 -7.85 5.35
N ALA A 149 17.48 -8.18 6.49
CA ALA A 149 17.71 -7.19 7.52
C ALA A 149 18.51 -5.98 6.97
N GLY A 150 18.10 -4.77 7.34
CA GLY A 150 18.67 -3.53 6.80
C GLY A 150 18.12 -3.13 5.42
N THR A 151 16.96 -3.65 5.04
CA THR A 151 16.14 -3.14 3.93
C THR A 151 15.09 -2.18 4.48
N ARG A 152 14.84 -1.06 3.82
CA ARG A 152 13.70 -0.17 4.08
C ARG A 152 12.59 -0.46 3.08
N VAL A 153 11.37 -0.57 3.58
CA VAL A 153 10.15 -0.65 2.77
C VAL A 153 9.43 0.67 2.93
N ASN A 154 9.07 1.30 1.81
CA ASN A 154 8.18 2.45 1.79
C ASN A 154 6.90 2.07 1.02
N LEU A 155 5.74 2.37 1.61
CA LEU A 155 4.43 2.04 1.07
C LEU A 155 3.56 3.31 1.03
N VAL A 156 2.62 3.34 0.09
CA VAL A 156 1.42 4.18 0.21
C VAL A 156 0.23 3.27 0.45
N VAL A 157 -0.54 3.57 1.49
CA VAL A 157 -1.78 2.87 1.81
C VAL A 157 -2.90 3.88 1.78
N ILE A 158 -4.03 3.53 1.15
CA ILE A 158 -5.28 4.26 1.32
C ILE A 158 -6.26 3.37 2.07
N ASP A 159 -6.92 3.92 3.08
CA ASP A 159 -7.98 3.25 3.79
C ASP A 159 -9.33 3.67 3.24
N ASP A 160 -10.30 2.77 3.19
CA ASP A 160 -11.62 3.13 2.70
C ASP A 160 -12.44 3.87 3.76
N ASP A 161 -12.16 3.78 5.06
CA ASP A 161 -12.74 4.68 6.05
C ASP A 161 -11.82 4.97 7.25
N MET A 162 -12.32 5.82 8.16
CA MET A 162 -11.67 6.13 9.42
C MET A 162 -12.39 5.35 10.53
N ASP A 163 -11.89 4.16 10.83
CA ASP A 163 -12.34 3.38 11.98
C ASP A 163 -11.18 2.77 12.78
N ASP A 164 -11.49 1.95 13.79
CA ASP A 164 -10.52 1.41 14.75
C ASP A 164 -9.82 0.12 14.26
N ARG A 165 -10.01 -0.31 13.00
CA ARG A 165 -9.40 -1.53 12.46
C ARG A 165 -7.96 -1.27 12.05
N LEU A 166 -7.06 -1.69 12.93
CA LEU A 166 -5.63 -1.51 12.72
C LEU A 166 -5.03 -2.57 11.79
N ASN A 167 -4.29 -2.10 10.79
CA ASN A 167 -3.42 -2.90 9.93
C ASN A 167 -2.04 -3.15 10.59
N TRP A 168 -1.26 -4.11 10.10
CA TRP A 168 0.04 -4.42 10.70
C TRP A 168 1.08 -4.99 9.74
N TRP A 169 2.33 -4.87 10.14
CA TRP A 169 3.47 -5.59 9.58
C TRP A 169 3.58 -6.97 10.20
N ALA A 170 3.87 -7.99 9.38
CA ALA A 170 4.03 -9.37 9.82
C ALA A 170 5.25 -10.03 9.18
N LEU A 171 5.81 -11.02 9.89
CA LEU A 171 7.02 -11.76 9.51
C LEU A 171 6.73 -13.26 9.49
N ASN A 172 6.93 -13.89 8.34
CA ASN A 172 6.77 -15.32 8.03
C ASN A 172 5.35 -15.89 8.20
N ASP A 173 4.52 -15.32 9.07
CA ASP A 173 3.12 -15.65 9.26
C ASP A 173 2.30 -14.34 9.30
N PRO A 174 1.48 -14.05 8.27
CA PRO A 174 0.70 -12.81 8.20
C PRO A 174 -0.32 -12.64 9.33
N GLN A 175 -0.71 -13.73 10.02
CA GLN A 175 -1.67 -13.67 11.13
C GLN A 175 -1.04 -13.18 12.44
N ASN A 176 0.29 -13.09 12.53
CA ASN A 176 1.00 -12.64 13.72
C ASN A 176 1.61 -11.25 13.50
N ALA A 177 1.04 -10.24 14.16
CA ALA A 177 1.53 -8.88 14.11
C ALA A 177 2.92 -8.76 14.75
N VAL A 178 3.85 -8.13 14.03
CA VAL A 178 5.14 -7.66 14.54
C VAL A 178 5.05 -6.21 14.98
N LEU A 179 4.38 -5.38 14.17
CA LEU A 179 4.15 -3.96 14.46
C LEU A 179 2.78 -3.57 13.92
N THR A 180 1.94 -3.01 14.79
CA THR A 180 0.65 -2.43 14.40
C THR A 180 0.86 -1.01 13.88
N VAL A 181 0.09 -0.60 12.89
CA VAL A 181 0.07 0.77 12.38
C VAL A 181 -1.01 1.52 13.14
N ASP A 182 -0.60 2.44 14.01
CA ASP A 182 -1.51 3.28 14.80
C ASP A 182 -1.83 4.58 14.03
N GLU A 183 -2.90 5.28 14.45
CA GLU A 183 -3.31 6.60 13.93
C GLU A 183 -3.60 6.62 12.43
N GLN A 184 -4.28 5.58 11.95
CA GLN A 184 -4.50 5.41 10.52
C GLN A 184 -5.37 6.50 9.89
N GLN A 185 -5.00 6.90 8.67
CA GLN A 185 -5.68 7.96 7.90
C GLN A 185 -6.17 7.45 6.54
N MET A 186 -7.01 8.25 5.87
CA MET A 186 -7.49 7.96 4.51
C MET A 186 -6.36 7.78 3.48
N VAL A 187 -5.18 8.36 3.73
CA VAL A 187 -3.95 8.17 2.95
C VAL A 187 -2.76 8.15 3.92
N GLU A 188 -1.92 7.14 3.81
CA GLU A 188 -0.77 6.92 4.68
C GLU A 188 0.48 6.67 3.85
N TYR A 189 1.58 7.32 4.21
CA TYR A 189 2.90 7.03 3.68
C TYR A 189 3.71 6.35 4.77
N LEU A 190 3.89 5.05 4.65
CA LEU A 190 4.51 4.21 5.66
C LEU A 190 5.95 3.92 5.28
N SER A 191 6.84 3.95 6.28
CA SER A 191 8.23 3.54 6.13
C SER A 191 8.61 2.59 7.25
N TYR A 192 9.22 1.46 6.90
CA TYR A 192 9.63 0.45 7.88
C TYR A 192 10.99 -0.15 7.54
N ASP A 193 11.92 -0.08 8.48
CA ASP A 193 13.24 -0.70 8.39
C ASP A 193 13.16 -2.15 8.87
N ILE A 194 13.45 -3.09 7.98
CA ILE A 194 13.39 -4.53 8.22
C ILE A 194 14.47 -4.94 9.23
N PRO A 195 14.08 -5.35 10.46
CA PRO A 195 15.05 -5.69 11.50
C PRO A 195 15.59 -7.12 11.36
N THR A 196 14.90 -7.98 10.61
CA THR A 196 15.21 -9.41 10.52
C THR A 196 14.87 -9.96 9.14
N THR A 197 15.78 -10.76 8.57
CA THR A 197 15.57 -11.41 7.28
C THR A 197 14.43 -12.43 7.35
N GLY A 198 13.51 -12.38 6.38
CA GLY A 198 12.37 -13.29 6.30
C GLY A 198 11.38 -12.89 5.21
N THR A 199 10.25 -13.59 5.12
CA THR A 199 9.15 -13.18 4.25
C THR A 199 8.27 -12.19 4.98
N TRP A 200 8.11 -10.99 4.44
CA TRP A 200 7.37 -9.90 5.08
C TRP A 200 6.02 -9.67 4.40
N TYR A 201 5.06 -9.26 5.22
CA TYR A 201 3.69 -8.99 4.80
C TYR A 201 3.22 -7.67 5.41
N TYR A 202 2.34 -6.99 4.68
CA TYR A 202 1.45 -5.99 5.24
C TYR A 202 0.04 -6.58 5.31
N TYR A 203 -0.50 -6.77 6.51
CA TYR A 203 -1.82 -7.35 6.69
C TYR A 203 -2.88 -6.28 6.79
N ALA A 204 -3.90 -6.40 5.94
CA ALA A 204 -5.06 -5.53 5.93
C ALA A 204 -6.16 -6.13 6.79
N LYS A 205 -6.37 -5.58 7.98
CA LYS A 205 -7.58 -5.85 8.77
C LYS A 205 -8.75 -4.98 8.30
N ASP A 206 -8.44 -3.81 7.74
CA ASP A 206 -9.39 -2.97 7.02
C ASP A 206 -9.38 -3.25 5.50
N SER A 207 -10.17 -2.47 4.75
CA SER A 207 -10.39 -2.51 3.32
C SER A 207 -9.50 -1.46 2.66
N ILE A 208 -8.25 -1.83 2.44
CA ILE A 208 -7.22 -0.89 1.98
C ILE A 208 -6.85 -1.07 0.51
N GLY A 209 -6.32 0.00 -0.08
CA GLY A 209 -5.54 -0.03 -1.31
C GLY A 209 -4.06 0.16 -0.97
N ILE A 210 -3.16 -0.63 -1.56
CA ILE A 210 -1.73 -0.59 -1.23
C ILE A 210 -0.85 -0.43 -2.47
N ALA A 211 0.13 0.48 -2.41
CA ALA A 211 1.24 0.57 -3.36
C ALA A 211 2.56 0.28 -2.65
N ALA A 212 3.15 -0.88 -2.95
CA ALA A 212 4.44 -1.32 -2.42
C ALA A 212 5.57 -1.24 -3.46
N THR A 213 5.73 -0.07 -4.07
CA THR A 213 6.65 0.11 -5.21
C THR A 213 8.08 0.43 -4.79
N CYS A 214 8.34 0.68 -3.50
CA CYS A 214 9.64 1.12 -3.03
C CYS A 214 10.21 0.22 -1.92
N ILE A 215 11.15 -0.65 -2.29
CA ILE A 215 11.95 -1.46 -1.36
C ILE A 215 13.43 -1.22 -1.69
N GLU A 216 14.18 -0.70 -0.74
CA GLU A 216 15.57 -0.28 -0.92
C GLU A 216 16.44 -0.67 0.29
N PRO A 217 17.78 -0.69 0.18
CA PRO A 217 18.64 -0.79 1.36
C PRO A 217 18.41 0.39 2.32
N THR A 218 18.35 0.13 3.62
CA THR A 218 18.27 1.19 4.64
C THR A 218 19.48 2.11 4.49
N PRO A 219 19.28 3.44 4.39
CA PRO A 219 20.39 4.39 4.32
C PRO A 219 21.32 4.20 5.53
N PRO A 220 22.65 4.26 5.36
CA PRO A 220 23.54 4.23 6.51
C PRO A 220 23.16 5.39 7.44
N THR A 221 22.88 5.08 8.71
CA THR A 221 22.70 6.11 9.73
C THR A 221 23.94 7.02 9.67
N PRO A 222 23.79 8.34 9.55
CA PRO A 222 24.95 9.22 9.51
C PRO A 222 25.74 9.00 10.79
N THR A 223 26.95 8.45 10.67
CA THR A 223 27.89 8.40 11.77
C THR A 223 28.07 9.84 12.25
N PRO A 224 27.86 10.16 13.54
CA PRO A 224 28.12 11.50 14.02
C PRO A 224 29.59 11.81 13.72
N THR A 225 29.82 12.70 12.76
CA THR A 225 31.15 13.26 12.52
C THR A 225 31.52 13.97 13.81
N ALA A 226 32.47 13.41 14.56
CA ALA A 226 33.02 14.08 15.72
C ALA A 226 33.44 15.49 15.27
N SER A 227 32.77 16.53 15.80
CA SER A 227 33.23 17.89 15.56
C SER A 227 34.71 17.96 15.98
N PRO A 228 35.58 18.60 15.18
CA PRO A 228 36.97 18.74 15.54
C PRO A 228 37.04 19.40 16.93
N ILE A 229 37.53 18.64 17.90
CA ILE A 229 37.86 19.13 19.22
C ILE A 229 38.94 20.17 18.98
N THR A 230 38.58 21.46 19.02
CA THR A 230 39.59 22.51 18.93
C THR A 230 40.43 22.37 20.20
N PRO A 231 41.74 22.12 20.12
CA PRO A 231 42.58 22.09 21.32
C PRO A 231 42.49 23.48 21.93
N SER A 232 41.76 23.63 23.03
CA SER A 232 41.86 24.82 23.84
C SER A 232 43.27 24.81 24.41
N THR A 233 44.11 25.72 23.91
CA THR A 233 45.45 25.96 24.44
C THR A 233 45.28 26.43 25.88
N VAL A 234 45.36 25.50 26.83
CA VAL A 234 45.34 25.82 28.26
C VAL A 234 46.69 26.47 28.58
N THR A 235 46.74 27.80 28.56
CA THR A 235 47.87 28.55 29.12
C THR A 235 47.79 28.41 30.63
N SER A 236 48.55 27.46 31.18
CA SER A 236 48.70 27.30 32.62
C SER A 236 49.51 28.46 33.20
N THR A 237 48.84 29.48 33.74
CA THR A 237 49.45 30.42 34.69
C THR A 237 49.47 29.75 36.07
N PRO A 238 50.64 29.51 36.68
CA PRO A 238 50.69 28.92 38.01
C PRO A 238 50.18 29.94 39.03
N THR A 239 49.00 29.69 39.60
CA THR A 239 48.50 30.43 40.76
C THR A 239 48.73 29.57 42.00
N PRO A 240 49.35 30.10 43.07
CA PRO A 240 49.78 29.31 44.21
C PRO A 240 48.61 28.74 45.03
N THR A 241 48.86 27.51 45.47
CA THR A 241 48.13 26.65 46.40
C THR A 241 47.58 27.37 47.64
N ALA A 242 46.27 27.27 47.85
CA ALA A 242 45.65 27.36 49.17
C ALA A 242 44.92 26.04 49.46
N SER A 243 45.54 25.26 50.34
CA SER A 243 45.00 24.03 50.93
C SER A 243 43.84 24.38 51.88
N THR A 244 42.65 23.83 51.63
CA THR A 244 41.67 23.60 52.69
C THR A 244 40.95 22.27 52.50
N THR A 245 41.06 21.49 53.56
CA THR A 245 40.48 20.20 53.98
C THR A 245 39.02 19.93 53.58
N PRO A 246 38.64 18.67 53.27
CA PRO A 246 37.27 18.28 52.96
C PRO A 246 36.47 17.87 54.22
N PRO A 247 35.13 17.96 54.18
CA PRO A 247 34.29 17.00 54.87
C PRO A 247 33.41 16.23 53.89
N ALA A 248 33.56 14.91 53.92
CA ALA A 248 32.61 13.96 53.37
C ALA A 248 31.29 14.03 54.14
N THR A 249 30.14 13.93 53.45
CA THR A 249 28.94 13.32 54.04
C THR A 249 28.01 12.80 52.95
N SER A 250 27.74 11.50 53.01
CA SER A 250 26.70 10.79 52.25
C SER A 250 25.32 11.06 52.84
N THR A 251 24.25 11.04 52.05
CA THR A 251 22.93 10.60 52.53
C THR A 251 22.09 10.12 51.34
N ALA A 252 21.75 8.83 51.34
CA ALA A 252 20.69 8.26 50.54
C ALA A 252 19.34 8.55 51.21
N THR A 253 18.28 8.76 50.43
CA THR A 253 16.90 8.69 50.95
C THR A 253 16.01 8.05 49.90
N ALA A 254 15.57 6.83 50.20
CA ALA A 254 14.47 6.17 49.52
C ALA A 254 13.14 6.76 50.02
N ILE A 255 12.17 6.90 49.12
CA ILE A 255 10.77 7.19 49.46
C ILE A 255 9.91 6.10 48.81
N PRO A 256 9.24 5.24 49.59
CA PRO A 256 8.05 4.55 49.14
C PRO A 256 6.81 5.31 49.64
N THR A 257 5.88 5.59 48.72
CA THR A 257 4.53 6.00 49.10
C THR A 257 3.53 5.10 48.38
N ALA A 258 2.87 4.26 49.16
CA ALA A 258 1.64 3.58 48.77
C ALA A 258 0.44 4.48 49.08
N THR A 259 -0.60 4.44 48.26
CA THR A 259 -1.99 4.67 48.70
C THR A 259 -2.95 3.97 47.73
N PRO A 260 -3.83 3.06 48.20
CA PRO A 260 -4.98 2.59 47.45
C PRO A 260 -6.22 3.44 47.77
N THR A 261 -7.09 3.63 46.78
CA THR A 261 -8.49 4.05 47.03
C THR A 261 -9.41 3.23 46.14
N ALA A 262 -10.36 2.54 46.79
CA ALA A 262 -11.51 1.90 46.18
C ALA A 262 -12.70 2.87 46.16
N THR A 263 -13.54 2.79 45.13
CA THR A 263 -15.00 3.00 45.22
C THR A 263 -15.67 2.17 44.15
#